data_AF-A0A932HNC8-F1
#
_entry.id   AF-A0A932HNC8-F1
#
_cell.length_a   1.000
_cell.length_b   1.000
_cell.length_c   1.000
_cell.angle_alpha   90.00
_cell.angle_beta   90.00
_cell.angle_gamma   90.00
#
_symmetry.space_group_name_H-M   'P 1'
#
loop_
_entity.id
_entity.type
_entity.pdbx_description
1 polymer ?
#
loop_
_entity_poly.entity_id
_entity_poly.type
_entity_poly.pdbx_seq_one_letter_code
_entity_poly.pdbx_strand_id
1 'polypeptide(L)'
;MGETSRPPGTEPGVSGDLHDSLRHELESEIRQALEAELREELSQELRERLVARLKAELSEEIQVRIARIKAELEAEILARTAPPPVARQFERFSMNIRVQHIVLMVSCLILIITGLPLKFHEARISQLFFDLIGGVQMSTLIHRIGAVGLIAVGAYHLLYLLAFREGRRNLLALL
;
A
#
# COMPACT_ATOMS: atom_id res chain seq x y z
N MET A 1 79.28 -16.04 -96.58
CA MET A 1 79.24 -15.17 -95.39
C MET A 1 78.01 -14.27 -95.51
N GLY A 2 77.15 -14.25 -94.48
CA GLY A 2 76.02 -13.30 -94.37
C GLY A 2 74.71 -13.95 -93.92
N GLU A 3 74.38 -13.79 -92.64
CA GLU A 3 73.11 -14.15 -91.99
C GLU A 3 71.98 -13.13 -92.25
N THR A 4 70.78 -13.49 -91.75
CA THR A 4 69.61 -12.63 -91.40
C THR A 4 68.73 -12.21 -92.60
N SER A 5 67.39 -12.08 -92.57
CA SER A 5 66.38 -12.00 -91.52
C SER A 5 65.01 -12.38 -92.10
N ARG A 6 64.13 -12.94 -91.26
CA ARG A 6 62.72 -13.27 -91.52
C ARG A 6 61.83 -12.02 -91.54
N PRO A 7 60.67 -12.04 -92.23
CA PRO A 7 59.48 -11.36 -91.69
C PRO A 7 58.25 -12.29 -91.56
N PRO A 8 57.27 -11.91 -90.71
CA PRO A 8 56.38 -12.83 -90.02
C PRO A 8 55.01 -12.98 -90.71
N GLY A 9 54.31 -14.06 -90.31
CA GLY A 9 53.03 -14.50 -90.86
C GLY A 9 51.83 -13.65 -90.46
N THR A 10 50.79 -13.83 -91.28
CA THR A 10 49.41 -13.35 -91.12
C THR A 10 48.73 -14.05 -89.94
N GLU A 11 48.30 -13.28 -88.93
CA GLU A 11 47.61 -13.77 -87.73
C GLU A 11 46.08 -13.92 -87.95
N PRO A 12 45.47 -15.07 -87.59
CA PRO A 12 44.01 -15.26 -87.59
C PRO A 12 43.34 -15.05 -86.20
N GLY A 13 43.95 -14.32 -85.25
CA GLY A 13 43.51 -14.24 -83.84
C GLY A 13 42.68 -13.01 -83.42
N VAL A 14 42.60 -11.95 -84.23
CA VAL A 14 42.15 -10.62 -83.77
C VAL A 14 40.64 -10.51 -83.50
N SER A 15 39.78 -11.25 -84.22
CA SER A 15 38.32 -11.19 -83.98
C SER A 15 37.86 -11.99 -82.76
N GLY A 16 38.60 -13.02 -82.34
CA GLY A 16 38.25 -13.82 -81.15
C GLY A 16 38.51 -13.04 -79.87
N ASP A 17 39.70 -12.43 -79.75
CA ASP A 17 40.10 -11.65 -78.58
C ASP A 17 39.25 -10.39 -78.38
N LEU A 18 38.84 -9.73 -79.47
CA LEU A 18 37.99 -8.53 -79.37
C LEU A 18 36.56 -8.89 -78.92
N HIS A 19 36.03 -10.02 -79.42
CA HIS A 19 34.71 -10.50 -79.02
C HIS A 19 34.68 -10.90 -77.54
N ASP A 20 35.70 -11.62 -77.07
CA ASP A 20 35.77 -12.07 -75.68
C ASP A 20 36.00 -10.89 -74.72
N SER A 21 36.78 -9.89 -75.14
CA SER A 21 36.97 -8.65 -74.36
C SER A 21 35.68 -7.83 -74.25
N LEU A 22 34.96 -7.60 -75.37
CA LEU A 22 33.66 -6.92 -75.36
C LEU A 22 32.61 -7.65 -74.53
N ARG A 23 32.59 -8.99 -74.62
CA ARG A 23 31.69 -9.82 -73.82
C ARG A 23 32.00 -9.70 -72.33
N HIS A 24 33.28 -9.75 -71.95
CA HIS A 24 33.68 -9.68 -70.56
C HIS A 24 33.42 -8.27 -69.96
N GLU A 25 33.65 -7.22 -70.74
CA GLU A 25 33.33 -5.83 -70.34
C GLU A 25 31.82 -5.70 -70.10
N LEU A 26 31.01 -6.11 -71.07
CA LEU A 26 29.55 -6.03 -70.99
C LEU A 26 28.97 -6.92 -69.88
N GLU A 27 29.47 -8.14 -69.69
CA GLU A 27 29.06 -9.02 -68.59
C GLU A 27 29.44 -8.41 -67.23
N SER A 28 30.58 -7.72 -67.13
CA SER A 28 31.02 -7.08 -65.89
C SER A 28 30.20 -5.82 -65.57
N GLU A 29 29.90 -4.99 -66.57
CA GLU A 29 29.06 -3.80 -66.42
C GLU A 29 27.62 -4.19 -66.04
N ILE A 30 27.04 -5.18 -66.73
CA ILE A 30 25.68 -5.66 -66.42
C ILE A 30 25.63 -6.25 -65.00
N ARG A 31 26.63 -7.05 -64.61
CA ARG A 31 26.69 -7.60 -63.23
C ARG A 31 26.79 -6.50 -62.19
N GLN A 32 27.68 -5.52 -62.38
CA GLN A 32 27.84 -4.43 -61.43
C GLN A 32 26.60 -3.54 -61.33
N ALA A 33 25.99 -3.20 -62.47
CA ALA A 33 24.77 -2.40 -62.51
C ALA A 33 23.61 -3.13 -61.82
N LEU A 34 23.40 -4.41 -62.13
CA LEU A 34 22.35 -5.23 -61.52
C LEU A 34 22.59 -5.47 -60.02
N GLU A 35 23.83 -5.72 -59.60
CA GLU A 35 24.18 -5.89 -58.18
C GLU A 35 23.96 -4.61 -57.38
N ALA A 36 24.35 -3.45 -57.92
CA ALA A 36 24.16 -2.16 -57.27
C ALA A 36 22.67 -1.83 -57.12
N GLU A 37 21.88 -2.02 -58.17
CA GLU A 37 20.45 -1.73 -58.19
C GLU A 37 19.67 -2.69 -57.27
N LEU A 38 19.95 -3.99 -57.34
CA LEU A 38 19.33 -4.99 -56.46
C LEU A 38 19.70 -4.78 -54.99
N ARG A 39 20.96 -4.39 -54.70
CA ARG A 39 21.42 -4.14 -53.32
C ARG A 39 20.73 -2.92 -52.73
N GLU A 40 20.62 -1.83 -53.49
CA GLU A 40 19.93 -0.62 -53.03
C GLU A 40 18.46 -0.92 -52.77
N GLU A 41 17.75 -1.50 -53.75
CA GLU A 41 16.31 -1.79 -53.65
C GLU A 41 16.01 -2.75 -52.48
N LEU A 42 16.75 -3.85 -52.37
CA LEU A 42 16.57 -4.80 -51.28
C LEU A 42 16.93 -4.18 -49.92
N SER A 43 17.99 -3.38 -49.84
CA SER A 43 18.40 -2.76 -48.56
C SER A 43 17.38 -1.72 -48.07
N GLN A 44 16.81 -0.93 -49.00
CA GLN A 44 15.78 0.06 -48.68
C GLN A 44 14.50 -0.64 -48.23
N GLU A 45 14.03 -1.65 -48.97
CA GLU A 45 12.80 -2.36 -48.63
C GLU A 45 12.94 -3.15 -47.31
N LEU A 46 14.07 -3.82 -47.08
CA LEU A 46 14.33 -4.49 -45.80
C LEU A 46 14.40 -3.50 -44.65
N ARG A 47 15.08 -2.36 -44.83
CA ARG A 47 15.20 -1.31 -43.80
C ARG A 47 13.83 -0.75 -43.43
N GLU A 48 13.01 -0.41 -44.42
CA GLU A 48 11.67 0.12 -44.17
C GLU A 48 10.79 -0.90 -43.46
N ARG A 49 10.77 -2.16 -43.94
CA ARG A 49 9.99 -3.24 -43.32
C ARG A 49 10.42 -3.53 -41.88
N LEU A 50 11.73 -3.57 -41.61
CA LEU A 50 12.27 -3.79 -40.26
C LEU A 50 11.96 -2.61 -39.34
N VAL A 51 12.19 -1.37 -39.79
CA VAL A 51 11.90 -0.18 -38.98
C VAL A 51 10.41 -0.07 -38.69
N ALA A 52 9.54 -0.33 -39.66
CA ALA A 52 8.10 -0.30 -39.47
C ALA A 52 7.65 -1.37 -38.45
N ARG A 53 8.16 -2.61 -38.56
CA ARG A 53 7.84 -3.69 -37.60
C ARG A 53 8.34 -3.37 -36.20
N LEU A 54 9.62 -3.00 -36.06
CA LEU A 54 10.21 -2.67 -34.76
C LEU A 54 9.49 -1.49 -34.10
N LYS A 55 9.16 -0.45 -34.88
CA LYS A 55 8.42 0.70 -34.36
C LYS A 55 7.03 0.31 -33.90
N ALA A 56 6.31 -0.50 -34.68
CA ALA A 56 4.97 -0.96 -34.31
C ALA A 56 5.02 -1.78 -33.01
N GLU A 57 5.87 -2.80 -32.96
CA GLU A 57 6.01 -3.71 -31.82
C GLU A 57 6.45 -2.96 -30.54
N LEU A 58 7.45 -2.09 -30.65
CA LEU A 58 7.90 -1.28 -29.53
C LEU A 58 6.82 -0.28 -29.08
N SER A 59 6.10 0.34 -30.01
CA SER A 59 5.03 1.27 -29.67
C SER A 59 3.88 0.58 -28.95
N GLU A 60 3.52 -0.63 -29.37
CA GLU A 60 2.48 -1.43 -28.72
C GLU A 60 2.89 -1.82 -27.29
N GLU A 61 4.10 -2.37 -27.13
CA GLU A 61 4.64 -2.76 -25.82
C GLU A 61 4.72 -1.57 -24.84
N ILE A 62 5.19 -0.41 -25.32
CA ILE A 62 5.27 0.81 -24.51
C ILE A 62 3.87 1.28 -24.12
N GLN A 63 2.91 1.31 -25.05
CA GLN A 63 1.54 1.78 -24.78
C GLN A 63 0.84 0.89 -23.75
N VAL A 64 0.99 -0.43 -23.85
CA VAL A 64 0.43 -1.38 -22.88
C VAL A 64 1.02 -1.14 -21.49
N ARG A 65 2.34 -0.97 -21.37
CA ARG A 65 3.00 -0.71 -20.08
C ARG A 65 2.57 0.62 -19.46
N ILE A 66 2.48 1.68 -20.27
CA ILE A 66 2.02 3.00 -19.80
C ILE A 66 0.58 2.89 -19.29
N ALA A 67 -0.32 2.23 -20.03
CA ALA A 67 -1.71 2.06 -19.63
C ALA A 67 -1.83 1.30 -18.29
N ARG A 68 -1.03 0.24 -18.11
CA ARG A 68 -1.00 -0.54 -16.87
C ARG A 68 -0.51 0.29 -15.68
N ILE A 69 0.62 0.98 -15.82
CA ILE A 69 1.18 1.82 -14.75
C ILE A 69 0.20 2.93 -14.38
N LYS A 70 -0.44 3.55 -15.37
CA LYS A 70 -1.47 4.57 -15.14
C LYS A 70 -2.64 4.01 -14.34
N ALA A 71 -3.17 2.85 -14.70
CA ALA A 71 -4.27 2.21 -13.97
C ALA A 71 -3.88 1.84 -12.54
N GLU A 72 -2.68 1.28 -12.33
CA GLU A 72 -2.16 0.95 -11.00
C GLU A 72 -2.00 2.22 -10.13
N LEU A 73 -1.50 3.32 -10.71
CA LEU A 73 -1.36 4.60 -10.02
C LEU A 73 -2.72 5.22 -9.67
N GLU A 74 -3.69 5.19 -10.60
CA GLU A 74 -5.05 5.69 -10.34
C GLU A 74 -5.73 4.88 -9.22
N ALA A 75 -5.56 3.57 -9.20
CA ALA A 75 -6.09 2.71 -8.14
C ALA A 75 -5.43 3.00 -6.77
N GLU A 76 -4.10 3.17 -6.73
CA GLU A 76 -3.37 3.51 -5.51
C GLU A 76 -3.77 4.90 -4.98
N ILE A 77 -3.92 5.90 -5.85
CA ILE A 77 -4.40 7.24 -5.47
C ILE A 77 -5.82 7.15 -4.92
N LEU A 78 -6.70 6.40 -5.58
CA LEU A 78 -8.07 6.20 -5.11
C LEU A 78 -8.09 5.52 -3.74
N ALA A 79 -7.27 4.49 -3.52
CA ALA A 79 -7.17 3.80 -2.25
C ALA A 79 -6.63 4.70 -1.12
N ARG A 80 -5.66 5.57 -1.42
CA ARG A 80 -5.09 6.53 -0.45
C ARG A 80 -6.00 7.71 -0.14
N THR A 81 -6.78 8.17 -1.13
CA THR A 81 -7.70 9.30 -0.98
C THR A 81 -9.08 8.87 -0.50
N ALA A 82 -9.39 7.57 -0.57
CA ALA A 82 -10.58 7.02 0.04
C ALA A 82 -10.58 7.34 1.54
N PRO A 83 -11.63 8.00 2.06
CA PRO A 83 -11.73 8.23 3.48
C PRO A 83 -11.68 6.88 4.21
N PRO A 84 -10.92 6.75 5.31
CA PRO A 84 -10.91 5.52 6.08
C PRO A 84 -12.36 5.14 6.42
N PRO A 85 -12.73 3.85 6.35
CA PRO A 85 -14.08 3.42 6.68
C PRO A 85 -14.39 3.97 8.06
N VAL A 86 -15.39 4.86 8.13
CA VAL A 86 -15.75 5.59 9.34
C VAL A 86 -15.94 4.55 10.43
N ALA A 87 -14.99 4.46 11.35
CA ALA A 87 -15.02 3.47 12.40
C ALA A 87 -16.34 3.67 13.14
N ARG A 88 -17.27 2.72 12.95
CA ARG A 88 -18.61 2.83 13.50
C ARG A 88 -18.42 2.80 15.01
N GLN A 89 -18.53 3.98 15.64
CA GLN A 89 -18.35 4.09 17.08
C GLN A 89 -19.53 3.38 17.73
N PHE A 90 -19.28 2.17 18.20
CA PHE A 90 -20.26 1.44 18.99
C PHE A 90 -20.21 1.99 20.41
N GLU A 91 -21.37 2.41 20.94
CA GLU A 91 -21.49 2.75 22.35
C GLU A 91 -21.29 1.48 23.18
N ARG A 92 -20.08 1.31 23.70
CA ARG A 92 -19.66 0.09 24.42
C ARG A 92 -20.31 -0.01 25.82
N PHE A 93 -20.71 1.12 26.41
CA PHE A 93 -21.43 1.18 27.68
C PHE A 93 -22.51 2.25 27.63
N SER A 94 -23.75 1.86 27.93
CA SER A 94 -24.87 2.80 28.01
C SER A 94 -24.65 3.82 29.13
N MET A 95 -25.18 5.03 28.94
CA MET A 95 -25.14 6.11 29.94
C MET A 95 -25.59 5.65 31.33
N ASN A 96 -26.60 4.79 31.40
CA ASN A 96 -27.14 4.25 32.66
C ASN A 96 -26.11 3.44 33.46
N ILE A 97 -25.33 2.57 32.79
CA ILE A 97 -24.28 1.78 33.45
C ILE A 97 -23.19 2.70 34.00
N ARG A 98 -22.80 3.72 33.21
CA ARG A 98 -21.76 4.68 33.61
C ARG A 98 -22.18 5.47 34.85
N VAL A 99 -23.42 5.97 34.88
CA VAL A 99 -23.94 6.72 36.04
C VAL A 99 -24.01 5.84 37.28
N GLN A 100 -24.54 4.62 37.18
CA GLN A 100 -24.59 3.71 38.33
C GLN A 100 -23.20 3.36 38.87
N HIS A 101 -22.23 3.16 37.98
CA HIS A 101 -20.85 2.88 38.39
C HIS A 101 -20.19 4.09 39.07
N ILE A 102 -20.39 5.30 38.54
CA ILE A 102 -19.90 6.54 39.17
C ILE A 102 -20.51 6.72 40.57
N VAL A 103 -21.83 6.50 40.72
CA VAL A 103 -22.49 6.58 42.03
C VAL A 103 -21.88 5.58 43.01
N LEU A 104 -21.68 4.33 42.58
CA LEU A 104 -21.04 3.31 43.41
C LEU A 104 -19.60 3.68 43.79
N MET A 105 -18.83 4.24 42.86
CA MET A 105 -17.47 4.67 43.10
C MET A 105 -17.41 5.83 44.11
N VAL A 106 -18.28 6.83 43.98
CA VAL A 106 -18.39 7.95 44.92
C VAL A 106 -18.81 7.47 46.31
N SER A 107 -19.79 6.57 46.42
CA SER A 107 -20.18 5.97 47.71
C SER A 107 -19.00 5.23 48.35
N CYS A 108 -18.22 4.47 47.57
CA CYS A 108 -17.02 3.79 48.05
C CYS A 108 -15.96 4.78 48.55
N LEU A 109 -15.71 5.87 47.83
CA LEU A 109 -14.79 6.92 48.25
C LEU A 109 -15.21 7.55 49.58
N ILE A 110 -16.50 7.83 49.78
CA ILE A 110 -17.02 8.34 51.06
C ILE A 110 -16.73 7.38 52.21
N LEU A 111 -16.91 6.07 52.00
CA LEU A 111 -16.55 5.06 53.00
C LEU A 111 -15.05 5.06 53.32
N ILE A 112 -14.20 5.16 52.30
CA ILE A 112 -12.75 5.21 52.49
C ILE A 112 -12.38 6.46 53.30
N ILE A 113 -12.92 7.62 52.92
CA ILE A 113 -12.63 8.91 53.58
C ILE A 113 -13.14 8.93 55.02
N THR A 114 -14.28 8.31 55.31
CA THR A 114 -14.82 8.25 56.69
C THR A 114 -14.20 7.14 57.54
N GLY A 115 -13.80 6.03 56.91
CA GLY A 115 -13.24 4.86 57.60
C GLY A 115 -11.73 4.94 57.86
N LEU A 116 -10.97 5.57 56.96
CA LEU A 116 -9.51 5.67 57.11
C LEU A 116 -9.10 6.49 58.35
N PRO A 117 -9.71 7.66 58.65
CA PRO A 117 -9.44 8.41 59.88
C PRO A 117 -9.81 7.64 61.14
N LEU A 118 -10.86 6.81 61.09
CA LEU A 118 -11.29 5.94 62.20
C LEU A 118 -10.21 4.93 62.59
N LYS A 119 -9.46 4.41 61.62
CA LYS A 119 -8.37 3.46 61.85
C LYS A 119 -7.08 4.14 62.33
N PHE A 120 -6.82 5.37 61.89
CA PHE A 120 -5.60 6.11 62.19
C PHE A 120 -5.88 7.37 63.02
N HIS A 121 -6.47 7.20 64.20
CA HIS A 121 -6.82 8.30 65.10
C HIS A 121 -5.62 9.13 65.60
N GLU A 122 -4.41 8.56 65.58
CA GLU A 122 -3.15 9.22 65.98
C GLU A 122 -2.62 10.22 64.93
N ALA A 123 -3.09 10.14 63.67
CA ALA A 123 -2.59 11.00 62.61
C ALA A 123 -3.19 12.41 62.69
N ARG A 124 -2.37 13.46 62.54
CA ARG A 124 -2.84 14.87 62.51
C ARG A 124 -3.94 15.12 61.48
N ILE A 125 -3.89 14.43 60.34
CA ILE A 125 -4.90 14.54 59.28
C ILE A 125 -6.26 14.01 59.78
N SER A 126 -6.27 12.94 60.57
CA SER A 126 -7.48 12.38 61.15
C SER A 126 -8.07 13.29 62.22
N GLN A 127 -7.23 13.91 63.04
CA GLN A 127 -7.67 14.89 64.05
C GLN A 127 -8.35 16.10 63.38
N LEU A 128 -7.74 16.68 62.34
CA LEU A 128 -8.33 17.77 61.57
C LEU A 128 -9.68 17.37 60.93
N PHE A 129 -9.79 16.12 60.45
CA PHE A 129 -11.02 15.60 59.90
C PHE A 129 -12.13 15.46 60.95
N PHE A 130 -11.81 14.97 62.15
CA PHE A 130 -12.78 14.88 63.24
C PHE A 130 -13.23 16.24 63.75
N ASP A 131 -12.33 17.23 63.79
CA ASP A 131 -12.68 18.60 64.17
C ASP A 131 -13.67 19.23 63.17
N LEU A 132 -13.55 18.91 61.88
CA LEU A 132 -14.45 19.40 60.82
C LEU A 132 -15.82 18.69 60.82
N ILE A 133 -15.86 17.39 61.11
CA ILE A 133 -17.07 16.55 61.04
C ILE A 133 -17.86 16.50 62.35
N GLY A 134 -17.30 16.97 63.46
CA GLY A 134 -17.96 16.96 64.77
C GLY A 134 -17.69 15.69 65.58
N GLY A 135 -16.50 15.12 65.42
CA GLY A 135 -15.95 14.09 66.30
C GLY A 135 -16.03 12.65 65.76
N VAL A 136 -15.45 11.74 66.54
CA VAL A 136 -15.29 10.31 66.19
C VAL A 136 -16.64 9.59 66.17
N GLN A 137 -17.56 9.92 67.08
CA GLN A 137 -18.90 9.31 67.10
C GLN A 137 -19.68 9.63 65.83
N MET A 138 -19.63 10.89 65.35
CA MET A 138 -20.33 11.30 64.13
C MET A 138 -19.73 10.62 62.90
N SER A 139 -18.40 10.57 62.78
CA SER A 139 -17.74 9.87 61.67
C SER A 139 -18.11 8.38 61.63
N THR A 140 -18.16 7.71 62.78
CA THR A 140 -18.55 6.29 62.89
C THR A 140 -19.99 6.06 62.45
N LEU A 141 -20.90 6.96 62.83
CA LEU A 141 -22.31 6.89 62.46
C LEU A 141 -22.51 7.11 60.96
N ILE A 142 -21.85 8.13 60.39
CA ILE A 142 -21.87 8.40 58.94
C ILE A 142 -21.28 7.22 58.17
N HIS A 143 -20.20 6.61 58.64
CA HIS A 143 -19.59 5.45 58.00
C HIS A 143 -20.54 4.24 57.96
N ARG A 144 -21.24 3.93 59.06
CA ARG A 144 -22.21 2.82 59.11
C ARG A 144 -23.39 3.04 58.16
N ILE A 145 -23.96 4.25 58.15
CA ILE A 145 -25.05 4.60 57.23
C ILE A 145 -24.54 4.51 55.78
N GLY A 146 -23.33 5.03 55.52
CA GLY A 146 -22.66 4.92 54.23
C GLY A 146 -22.47 3.47 53.80
N ALA A 147 -22.04 2.58 54.70
CA ALA A 147 -21.84 1.16 54.41
C ALA A 147 -23.13 0.44 54.04
N VAL A 148 -24.22 0.67 54.78
CA VAL A 148 -25.54 0.12 54.42
C VAL A 148 -26.00 0.65 53.06
N GLY A 149 -25.82 1.94 52.81
CA GLY A 149 -26.12 2.56 51.51
C GLY A 149 -25.31 1.97 50.35
N LEU A 150 -23.99 1.79 50.54
CA LEU A 150 -23.11 1.19 49.52
C LEU A 150 -23.51 -0.25 49.22
N ILE A 151 -23.86 -1.04 50.23
CA ILE A 151 -24.35 -2.41 50.04
C ILE A 151 -25.65 -2.41 49.22
N ALA A 152 -26.60 -1.53 49.55
CA ALA A 152 -27.87 -1.42 48.82
C ALA A 152 -27.67 -0.99 47.35
N VAL A 153 -26.86 0.04 47.11
CA VAL A 153 -26.54 0.52 45.74
C VAL A 153 -25.74 -0.53 44.97
N GLY A 154 -24.79 -1.21 45.62
CA GLY A 154 -24.02 -2.29 45.04
C GLY A 154 -24.87 -3.49 44.65
N ALA A 155 -25.81 -3.89 45.51
CA ALA A 155 -26.77 -4.95 45.22
C ALA A 155 -27.69 -4.55 44.05
N TYR A 156 -28.20 -3.32 44.03
CA TYR A 156 -28.99 -2.80 42.92
C TYR A 156 -28.20 -2.80 41.60
N HIS A 157 -26.95 -2.34 41.62
CA HIS A 157 -26.06 -2.34 40.45
C HIS A 157 -25.80 -3.76 39.92
N LEU A 158 -25.51 -4.71 40.83
CA LEU A 158 -25.27 -6.10 40.46
C LEU A 158 -26.53 -6.77 39.88
N LEU A 159 -27.69 -6.53 40.50
CA LEU A 159 -28.98 -7.02 40.02
C LEU A 159 -29.34 -6.41 38.67
N TYR A 160 -29.07 -5.11 38.46
CA TYR A 160 -29.27 -4.44 37.18
C TYR A 160 -28.39 -5.07 36.08
N LEU A 161 -27.11 -5.33 36.37
CA LEU A 161 -26.20 -5.97 35.41
C LEU A 161 -26.65 -7.39 35.03
N LEU A 162 -27.18 -8.16 35.99
CA LEU A 162 -27.65 -9.54 35.78
C LEU A 162 -29.02 -9.60 35.07
N ALA A 163 -29.96 -8.73 35.47
CA ALA A 163 -31.34 -8.74 34.98
C ALA A 163 -31.49 -8.04 33.63
N PHE A 164 -30.80 -6.92 33.37
CA PHE A 164 -30.90 -6.21 32.10
C PHE A 164 -30.03 -6.87 31.02
N ARG A 165 -30.68 -7.26 29.91
CA ARG A 165 -30.07 -7.92 28.73
C ARG A 165 -28.93 -7.09 28.09
N GLU A 166 -28.90 -5.80 28.34
CA GLU A 166 -27.86 -4.86 27.88
C GLU A 166 -26.50 -5.08 28.56
N GLY A 167 -26.47 -5.43 29.85
CA GLY A 167 -25.22 -5.74 30.56
C GLY A 167 -24.58 -7.05 30.09
N ARG A 168 -25.41 -8.08 29.84
CA ARG A 168 -24.94 -9.38 29.33
C ARG A 168 -24.40 -9.31 27.90
N ARG A 169 -24.99 -8.50 27.02
CA ARG A 169 -24.48 -8.30 25.65
C ARG A 169 -23.09 -7.66 25.63
N ASN A 170 -22.82 -6.71 26.52
CA ASN A 170 -21.51 -6.05 26.61
C ASN A 170 -20.43 -6.95 27.21
N LEU A 171 -20.80 -7.84 28.14
CA LEU A 171 -19.89 -8.86 28.68
C LEU A 171 -19.58 -9.98 27.69
N LEU A 172 -20.59 -10.47 26.96
CA LEU A 172 -20.41 -11.48 25.90
C LEU A 172 -19.63 -10.93 24.69
N ALA A 173 -19.63 -9.61 24.46
CA ALA A 173 -18.80 -8.99 23.43
C ALA A 173 -17.30 -8.92 23.81
N LEU A 174 -16.93 -9.31 25.03
CA LEU A 174 -15.57 -9.25 25.58
C LEU A 174 -14.93 -10.62 25.85
N LEU A 175 -15.66 -11.71 25.59
CA LEU A 175 -15.24 -13.10 25.76
C LEU A 175 -15.18 -13.78 24.39
#